data_AF-A0A7C0XDY4-F1
#
_entry.id   AF-A0A7C0XDY4-F1
#
_cell.length_a   1.000
_cell.length_b   1.000
_cell.length_c   1.000
_cell.angle_alpha   90.00
_cell.angle_beta   90.00
_cell.angle_gamma   90.00
#
_symmetry.space_group_name_H-M   'P 1'
#
loop_
_entity.id
_entity.type
_entity.pdbx_description
1 polymer ?
#
loop_
_entity_poly.entity_id
_entity_poly.type
_entity_poly.pdbx_seq_one_letter_code
_entity_poly.pdbx_strand_id
1 'polypeptide(L)'
;MRIGCSTYSFWHFRGPKRPLIHYMEEAWSLGFDGVEILQEHIETTDPKYLSSIKKTAFSLGLDIYALAIHNNFVLPKKEERDFEIVNVSKWLAVA
;
A
#
# COMPACT_ATOMS: atom_id res chain seq x y z
N MET A 1 2.14 3.80 23.12
CA MET A 1 1.51 4.38 21.91
C MET A 1 2.20 3.77 20.73
N ARG A 2 1.47 3.31 19.71
CA ARG A 2 2.07 2.78 18.45
C ARG A 2 2.03 3.86 17.37
N ILE A 3 3.09 3.98 16.59
CA ILE A 3 3.24 4.98 15.52
C ILE A 3 3.50 4.25 14.20
N GLY A 4 2.63 4.47 13.21
CA GLY A 4 2.80 3.95 11.85
C GLY A 4 3.17 5.05 10.86
N CYS A 5 3.64 4.66 9.68
CA CYS A 5 3.88 5.57 8.56
C CYS A 5 3.26 5.07 7.25
N SER A 6 2.94 5.98 6.33
CA SER A 6 2.58 5.59 4.97
C SER A 6 3.84 5.35 4.14
N THR A 7 3.85 4.31 3.32
CA THR A 7 4.94 4.11 2.37
C THR A 7 5.04 5.25 1.35
N TYR A 8 3.96 6.02 1.13
CA TYR A 8 4.00 7.25 0.33
C TYR A 8 5.04 8.26 0.83
N SER A 9 5.31 8.28 2.15
CA SER A 9 6.31 9.19 2.74
C SER A 9 7.74 8.96 2.22
N PHE A 10 8.04 7.79 1.64
CA PHE A 10 9.35 7.47 1.07
C PHE A 10 9.43 7.74 -0.44
N TRP A 11 8.29 7.82 -1.13
CA TRP A 11 8.24 8.05 -2.57
C TRP A 11 7.07 8.95 -2.98
N HIS A 12 7.40 10.22 -3.18
CA HIS A 12 6.45 11.26 -3.58
C HIS A 12 6.35 11.39 -5.11
N PHE A 13 6.35 10.27 -5.85
CA PHE A 13 6.36 10.23 -7.32
C PHE A 13 7.57 10.95 -7.95
N ARG A 14 8.71 10.98 -7.22
CA ARG A 14 9.95 11.59 -7.70
C ARG A 14 11.01 10.52 -7.86
N GLY A 15 11.59 10.46 -9.07
CA GLY A 15 12.64 9.49 -9.39
C GLY A 15 12.13 8.04 -9.47
N PRO A 16 13.04 7.07 -9.61
CA PRO A 16 12.68 5.68 -9.75
C PRO A 16 12.05 5.14 -8.46
N LYS A 17 10.91 4.46 -8.63
CA LYS A 17 10.25 3.71 -7.56
C LYS A 17 11.16 2.57 -7.10
N ARG A 18 11.26 2.36 -5.79
CA ARG A 18 11.92 1.20 -5.19
C ARG A 18 10.90 0.12 -4.82
N PRO A 19 11.34 -1.14 -4.61
CA PRO A 19 10.44 -2.22 -4.24
C PRO A 19 9.74 -1.97 -2.90
N LEU A 20 8.51 -2.48 -2.72
CA LEU A 20 7.75 -2.28 -1.47
C LEU A 20 8.52 -2.69 -0.21
N ILE A 21 9.24 -3.82 -0.29
CA ILE A 21 10.05 -4.34 0.81
C ILE A 21 11.08 -3.31 1.28
N HIS A 22 11.65 -2.53 0.36
CA HIS A 22 12.63 -1.51 0.72
C HIS A 22 12.02 -0.43 1.65
N TYR A 23 10.82 0.03 1.34
CA TYR A 23 10.14 1.03 2.17
C TYR A 23 9.75 0.46 3.54
N MET A 24 9.44 -0.83 3.62
CA MET A 24 9.18 -1.51 4.89
C MET A 24 10.44 -1.62 5.74
N GLU A 25 11.58 -1.97 5.13
CA GLU A 25 12.88 -1.99 5.80
C GLU A 25 13.28 -0.59 6.29
N GLU A 26 13.05 0.45 5.49
CA GLU A 26 13.25 1.84 5.90
C GLU A 26 12.36 2.20 7.10
N ALA A 27 11.06 1.92 7.04
CA ALA A 27 10.12 2.18 8.13
C ALA A 27 10.54 1.47 9.43
N TRP A 28 10.92 0.20 9.34
CA TRP A 28 11.45 -0.57 10.47
C TRP A 28 12.73 0.06 11.02
N SER A 29 13.67 0.45 10.16
CA SER A 29 14.93 1.06 10.58
C SER A 29 14.76 2.40 11.31
N LEU A 30 13.67 3.12 11.01
CA LEU A 30 13.29 4.37 11.66
C LEU A 30 12.50 4.16 12.97
N GLY A 31 12.18 2.91 13.31
CA GLY A 31 11.50 2.56 14.56
C GLY A 31 9.97 2.70 14.52
N PHE A 32 9.35 2.67 13.35
CA PHE A 32 7.89 2.62 13.24
C PHE A 32 7.34 1.24 13.62
N ASP A 33 6.12 1.22 14.16
CA ASP A 33 5.41 0.01 14.60
C ASP A 33 4.59 -0.66 13.49
N GLY A 34 4.49 -0.01 12.32
CA GLY A 34 3.68 -0.48 11.21
C GLY A 34 3.67 0.46 10.00
N VAL A 35 3.08 -0.02 8.91
CA VAL A 35 2.97 0.70 7.64
C VAL A 35 1.55 0.70 7.06
N GLU A 36 1.18 1.83 6.47
CA GLU A 36 0.14 1.90 5.45
C GLU A 36 0.79 1.79 4.07
N ILE A 37 0.30 0.88 3.24
CA ILE A 37 0.87 0.60 1.92
C ILE A 37 0.14 1.46 0.88
N LEU A 38 0.89 2.18 0.06
CA LEU A 38 0.36 2.84 -1.12
C LEU A 38 0.25 1.81 -2.25
N GLN A 39 -0.90 1.71 -2.93
CA GLN A 39 -1.15 0.73 -3.99
C GLN A 39 -0.08 0.77 -5.08
N GLU A 40 0.48 1.95 -5.37
CA GLU A 40 1.49 2.15 -6.40
C GLU A 40 2.80 1.43 -6.07
N HIS A 41 3.03 1.09 -4.79
CA HIS A 41 4.18 0.33 -4.35
C HIS A 41 3.98 -1.18 -4.49
N ILE A 42 2.76 -1.68 -4.68
CA ILE A 42 2.49 -3.10 -4.91
C ILE A 42 2.87 -3.46 -6.35
N GLU A 43 3.87 -4.33 -6.53
CA GLU A 43 4.34 -4.74 -7.85
C GLU A 43 3.38 -5.73 -8.55
N THR A 44 2.65 -6.54 -7.78
CA THR A 44 1.68 -7.51 -8.29
C THR A 44 0.71 -7.93 -7.20
N THR A 45 -0.48 -8.40 -7.59
CA THR A 45 -1.47 -8.99 -6.67
C THR A 45 -1.43 -10.52 -6.66
N ASP A 46 -0.35 -11.13 -7.17
CA ASP A 46 -0.16 -12.58 -7.10
C ASP A 46 -0.11 -13.06 -5.63
N PRO A 47 -0.83 -14.15 -5.28
CA PRO A 47 -0.89 -14.63 -3.90
C PRO A 47 0.47 -14.94 -3.26
N LYS A 48 1.46 -15.42 -4.04
CA LYS A 48 2.80 -15.71 -3.51
C LYS A 48 3.54 -14.44 -3.15
N TYR A 49 3.42 -13.41 -3.99
CA TYR A 49 3.99 -12.10 -3.70
C TYR A 49 3.32 -11.44 -2.48
N LEU A 50 1.99 -11.43 -2.40
CA LEU A 50 1.30 -10.86 -1.24
C LEU A 50 1.65 -11.60 0.06
N SER A 51 1.81 -12.93 -0.03
CA SER A 51 2.28 -13.74 1.11
C SER A 51 3.71 -13.41 1.52
N SER A 52 4.60 -13.09 0.57
CA SER A 52 5.97 -12.68 0.89
C SER A 52 6.00 -11.31 1.60
N ILE A 53 5.17 -10.36 1.16
CA ILE A 53 5.02 -9.05 1.84
C ILE A 53 4.54 -9.22 3.28
N LYS A 54 3.49 -10.03 3.51
CA LYS A 54 3.00 -10.34 4.87
C LYS A 54 4.08 -10.99 5.73
N LYS A 55 4.85 -11.92 5.17
CA LYS A 55 5.97 -12.58 5.87
C LYS A 55 7.06 -11.57 6.24
N THR A 56 7.40 -10.65 5.34
CA THR A 56 8.40 -9.60 5.60
C THR A 56 7.93 -8.66 6.70
N ALA A 57 6.70 -8.15 6.63
CA ALA A 57 6.10 -7.32 7.69
C ALA A 57 6.20 -8.00 9.06
N PHE A 58 5.78 -9.26 9.13
CA PHE A 58 5.86 -10.05 10.35
C PHE A 58 7.31 -10.20 10.87
N SER A 59 8.27 -10.47 9.98
CA SER A 59 9.68 -10.60 10.39
C SER A 59 10.31 -9.30 10.88
N LEU A 60 9.82 -8.15 10.39
CA LEU A 60 10.24 -6.82 10.82
C LEU A 60 9.46 -6.33 12.06
N GLY A 61 8.42 -7.05 12.50
CA GLY A 61 7.55 -6.60 13.58
C GLY A 61 6.66 -5.41 13.21
N LEU A 62 6.41 -5.21 11.91
CA LEU A 62 5.55 -4.15 11.39
C LEU A 62 4.12 -4.65 11.21
N ASP A 63 3.14 -3.92 11.72
CA ASP A 63 1.74 -4.11 11.32
C ASP A 63 1.51 -3.51 9.92
N ILE A 64 0.81 -4.24 9.04
CA ILE A 64 0.19 -3.64 7.85
C ILE A 64 -1.24 -3.28 8.25
N TYR A 65 -1.51 -1.98 8.44
CA TYR A 65 -2.79 -1.53 9.03
C TYR A 65 -3.74 -0.89 8.02
N ALA A 66 -3.26 -0.51 6.84
CA ALA A 66 -4.08 0.07 5.79
C ALA A 66 -3.44 -0.09 4.40
N LEU A 67 -4.29 -0.06 3.37
CA LEU A 67 -3.92 0.02 1.96
C LEU A 67 -4.53 1.30 1.38
N ALA A 68 -3.70 2.28 1.01
CA ALA A 68 -4.12 3.49 0.33
C ALA A 68 -4.17 3.27 -1.18
N ILE A 69 -5.32 3.56 -1.77
CA ILE A 69 -5.58 3.42 -3.20
C ILE A 69 -5.87 4.79 -3.82
N HIS A 70 -5.67 4.91 -5.13
CA HIS A 70 -6.13 6.07 -5.89
C HIS A 70 -7.50 5.77 -6.50
N ASN A 71 -8.48 6.62 -6.19
CA ASN A 71 -9.81 6.59 -6.76
C ASN A 71 -10.42 8.00 -6.79
N ASN A 72 -11.45 8.22 -7.61
CA ASN A 72 -12.13 9.52 -7.69
C ASN A 72 -13.65 9.42 -7.82
N PHE A 73 -14.36 9.38 -6.69
CA PHE A 73 -15.83 9.30 -6.67
C PHE A 73 -16.57 10.62 -6.94
N VAL A 74 -15.86 11.74 -7.15
CA VAL A 74 -16.47 13.06 -7.39
C VAL A 74 -16.51 13.43 -8.88
N LEU A 75 -16.34 12.45 -9.77
CA LEU A 75 -16.49 12.62 -11.20
C LEU A 75 -17.95 12.94 -11.57
N PRO A 76 -18.20 13.84 -12.56
CA PRO A 76 -19.56 14.29 -12.87
C PRO A 76 -20.42 13.19 -13.50
N LYS A 77 -19.84 12.34 -14.35
CA LYS A 77 -20.57 11.27 -15.04
C LYS A 77 -20.77 10.06 -14.14
N LYS A 78 -21.94 9.42 -14.27
CA LYS A 78 -22.26 8.23 -13.46
C LYS A 78 -21.36 7.05 -13.82
N GLU A 79 -21.09 6.86 -15.10
CA GLU A 79 -20.34 5.73 -15.64
C GLU A 79 -18.89 5.74 -15.14
N GLU A 80 -18.31 6.94 -14.99
CA GLU A 80 -16.97 7.13 -14.42
C GLU A 80 -16.93 6.75 -12.94
N ARG A 81 -17.96 7.12 -12.16
CA ARG A 81 -18.07 6.68 -10.77
C ARG A 81 -18.30 5.18 -10.64
N ASP A 82 -19.10 4.58 -11.53
CA ASP A 82 -19.30 3.12 -11.57
C ASP A 82 -17.98 2.39 -11.85
N PHE A 83 -17.14 2.94 -12.75
CA PHE A 83 -15.79 2.43 -12.99
C PHE A 83 -14.93 2.49 -11.71
N GLU A 84 -14.98 3.59 -10.97
CA GLU A 84 -14.25 3.74 -9.70
C GLU A 84 -14.71 2.71 -8.66
N ILE A 85 -16.01 2.38 -8.58
CA ILE A 85 -16.52 1.32 -7.68
C ILE A 85 -15.88 -0.02 -8.02
N VAL A 86 -15.84 -0.36 -9.31
CA VAL A 86 -15.20 -1.60 -9.79
C VAL A 86 -13.70 -1.59 -9.50
N ASN A 87 -13.04 -0.45 -9.67
CA ASN A 87 -11.62 -0.28 -9.37
C ASN A 87 -11.31 -0.52 -7.88
N VAL A 88 -12.02 0.17 -6.98
CA VAL A 88 -11.85 0.00 -5.53
C VAL A 88 -12.16 -1.43 -5.09
N SER A 89 -13.19 -2.06 -5.67
CA SER A 89 -13.61 -3.42 -5.29
C SER A 89 -12.51 -4.47 -5.55
N LYS A 90 -11.62 -4.25 -6.53
CA LYS A 90 -10.50 -5.17 -6.80
C LYS A 90 -9.49 -5.19 -5.65
N TRP A 91 -9.29 -4.05 -4.98
CA TRP A 91 -8.33 -3.91 -3.90
C TRP A 91 -8.84 -4.44 -2.55
N LEU A 92 -10.16 -4.62 -2.39
CA LEU A 92 -10.75 -5.24 -1.20
C LEU A 92 -10.28 -6.69 -0.98
N ALA A 93 -9.92 -7.41 -2.03
CA ALA A 93 -9.40 -8.78 -1.92
C ALA A 93 -7.89 -8.82 -1.58
N VAL A 94 -7.19 -7.68 -1.72
CA VAL A 94 -5.75 -7.56 -1.48
C VAL A 94 -5.46 -7.08 -0.05
N ALA A 95 -6.27 -6.14 0.45
CA ALA A 95 -6.22 -5.66 1.83
C ALA A 95 -6.50 -6.79 2.82
#